data_AF-A0A3D1HA84-F1
#
_entry.id   AF-A0A3D1HA84-F1
#
_cell.length_a   1.000
_cell.length_b   1.000
_cell.length_c   1.000
_cell.angle_alpha   90.00
_cell.angle_beta   90.00
_cell.angle_gamma   90.00
#
_symmetry.space_group_name_H-M   'P 1'
#
loop_
_entity.id
_entity.type
_entity.pdbx_description
1 polymer ?
#
loop_
_entity_poly.entity_id
_entity_poly.type
_entity_poly.pdbx_seq_one_letter_code
_entity_poly.pdbx_strand_id
1 'polypeptide(L)'
;MDRNNYNTKQRDEIVEFFSKHRGKCFSAKEIIKSGEIKSGEATVYRTLSKLAESGVLKRFTDGSAGACYQLAESADCDKHFHLK
;
A
#
# COMPACT_ATOMS: atom_id res chain seq x y z
N MET A 1 8.95 20.47 -15.42
CA MET A 1 8.97 20.14 -13.97
C MET A 1 7.60 19.59 -13.61
N ASP A 2 7.40 18.35 -14.00
CA ASP A 2 6.09 17.77 -14.25
C ASP A 2 5.54 17.18 -12.96
N ARG A 3 4.81 18.00 -12.21
CA ARG A 3 4.21 17.67 -10.90
C ARG A 3 3.04 16.69 -10.96
N ASN A 4 2.78 16.01 -12.08
CA ASN A 4 1.54 15.28 -12.31
C ASN A 4 1.72 13.85 -12.83
N ASN A 5 2.76 13.14 -12.37
CA ASN A 5 2.85 11.68 -12.55
C ASN A 5 3.34 10.98 -11.27
N TYR A 6 2.90 11.48 -10.12
CA TYR A 6 3.29 10.95 -8.81
C TYR A 6 2.30 9.89 -8.28
N ASN A 7 1.03 9.92 -8.72
CA ASN A 7 0.01 9.01 -8.17
C ASN A 7 0.25 7.53 -8.53
N THR A 8 0.91 7.21 -9.65
CA THR A 8 1.15 5.81 -10.04
C THR A 8 2.36 5.22 -9.31
N LYS A 9 3.51 5.92 -9.27
CA LYS A 9 4.74 5.41 -8.64
C LYS A 9 4.60 5.12 -7.14
N GLN A 10 4.01 6.07 -6.40
CA GLN A 10 3.86 5.92 -4.94
C GLN A 10 2.88 4.81 -4.59
N ARG A 11 1.87 4.62 -5.44
CA ARG A 11 0.90 3.54 -5.31
C ARG A 11 1.53 2.20 -5.61
N ASP A 12 2.35 2.13 -6.65
CA ASP A 12 3.13 0.95 -7.03
C ASP A 12 4.13 0.55 -5.94
N GLU A 13 4.87 1.51 -5.36
CA GLU A 13 5.78 1.28 -4.21
C GLU A 13 5.04 0.63 -3.03
N ILE A 14 3.88 1.17 -2.66
CA ILE A 14 3.09 0.63 -1.54
C ILE A 14 2.56 -0.78 -1.88
N VAL A 15 2.03 -0.99 -3.08
CA VAL A 15 1.55 -2.30 -3.51
C VAL A 15 2.69 -3.31 -3.56
N GLU A 16 3.87 -2.95 -4.06
CA GLU A 16 5.05 -3.80 -4.10
C GLU A 16 5.52 -4.17 -2.68
N PHE A 17 5.54 -3.22 -1.74
CA PHE A 17 5.82 -3.47 -0.33
C PHE A 17 4.88 -4.54 0.24
N PHE A 18 3.57 -4.36 0.05
CA PHE A 18 2.59 -5.35 0.51
C PHE A 18 2.68 -6.68 -0.25
N SER A 19 3.10 -6.65 -1.52
CA SER A 19 3.29 -7.87 -2.33
C SER A 19 4.49 -8.68 -1.84
N LYS A 20 5.59 -8.02 -1.46
CA LYS A 20 6.75 -8.65 -0.80
C LYS A 20 6.37 -9.23 0.56
N HIS A 21 5.40 -8.61 1.25
CA HIS A 21 4.89 -9.06 2.55
C HIS A 21 3.47 -9.62 2.48
N ARG A 22 3.17 -10.43 1.45
CA ARG A 22 1.86 -11.07 1.31
C ARG A 22 1.44 -11.85 2.56
N GLY A 23 0.15 -11.79 2.87
CA GLY A 23 -0.43 -12.43 4.05
C GLY A 23 -0.23 -11.68 5.36
N LYS A 24 0.58 -10.61 5.39
CA LYS A 24 0.75 -9.75 6.57
C LYS A 24 -0.01 -8.43 6.43
N CYS A 25 -0.55 -7.95 7.55
CA CYS A 25 -1.12 -6.61 7.64
C CYS A 25 -0.13 -5.64 8.28
N PHE A 26 -0.10 -4.41 7.78
CA PHE A 26 0.76 -3.35 8.29
C PHE A 26 -0.06 -2.11 8.53
N SER A 27 0.18 -1.46 9.66
CA SER A 27 -0.37 -0.14 9.94
C SER A 27 0.40 0.92 9.14
N ALA A 28 -0.23 2.05 8.84
CA ALA A 28 0.44 3.17 8.17
C ALA A 28 1.74 3.57 8.87
N LYS A 29 1.75 3.55 10.21
CA LYS A 29 2.95 3.80 11.03
C LYS A 29 4.08 2.79 10.79
N GLU A 30 3.76 1.51 10.65
CA GLU A 30 4.77 0.46 10.42
C GLU A 30 5.45 0.65 9.06
N ILE A 31 4.68 0.98 8.03
CA ILE A 31 5.17 1.23 6.68
C ILE A 31 6.09 2.46 6.68
N ILE A 32 5.66 3.53 7.35
CA ILE A 32 6.46 4.75 7.52
C ILE A 32 7.76 4.44 8.27
N LYS A 33 7.69 3.66 9.34
CA LYS A 33 8.82 3.31 10.19
C LYS A 33 9.81 2.36 9.51
N SER A 34 9.34 1.51 8.60
CA SER A 34 10.20 0.66 7.76
C SER A 34 11.17 1.51 6.92
N GLY A 35 10.74 2.70 6.48
CA GLY A 35 11.57 3.58 5.65
C GLY A 35 11.79 3.06 4.22
N GLU A 36 11.15 1.95 3.83
CA GLU A 36 11.23 1.40 2.48
C GLU A 36 10.48 2.25 1.45
N ILE A 37 9.44 2.96 1.90
CA ILE A 37 8.68 3.88 1.06
C ILE A 37 9.37 5.25 1.08
N LYS A 38 9.77 5.74 -0.10
CA LYS A 38 10.38 7.09 -0.23
C LYS A 38 9.36 8.23 -0.12
N SER A 39 8.09 7.89 -0.11
CA SER A 39 6.99 8.86 0.02
C SER A 39 6.85 9.35 1.46
N GLY A 40 6.56 10.65 1.61
CA GLY A 40 6.33 11.24 2.93
C GLY A 40 5.10 10.63 3.62
N GLU A 41 5.07 10.70 4.96
CA GLU A 41 4.03 10.11 5.80
C GLU A 41 2.61 10.45 5.34
N ALA A 42 2.35 11.74 5.09
CA ALA A 42 1.05 12.22 4.61
C ALA A 42 0.66 11.59 3.27
N THR A 43 1.63 11.33 2.40
CA THR A 43 1.39 10.64 1.13
C THR A 43 1.08 9.16 1.35
N VAL A 44 1.79 8.49 2.25
CA VAL A 44 1.51 7.09 2.60
C VAL A 44 0.07 6.95 3.09
N TYR A 45 -0.37 7.77 4.05
CA TYR A 45 -1.75 7.74 4.55
C TYR A 45 -2.79 7.95 3.44
N ARG A 46 -2.61 8.97 2.58
CA ARG A 46 -3.54 9.25 1.48
C ARG A 46 -3.59 8.10 0.47
N THR A 47 -2.44 7.52 0.13
CA THR A 47 -2.36 6.42 -0.84
C THR A 47 -2.96 5.14 -0.28
N LEU A 48 -2.73 4.83 1.00
CA LEU A 48 -3.34 3.68 1.69
C LEU A 48 -4.87 3.80 1.70
N SER A 49 -5.41 4.97 2.05
CA SER A 49 -6.85 5.21 2.00
C SER A 49 -7.41 5.02 0.59
N LYS A 50 -6.78 5.64 -0.43
CA LYS A 50 -7.19 5.47 -1.84
C LYS A 50 -7.16 4.02 -2.30
N LEU A 51 -6.11 3.28 -1.93
CA LEU A 51 -5.97 1.86 -2.27
C LEU A 51 -7.03 1.00 -1.57
N ALA A 52 -7.35 1.32 -0.31
CA ALA A 52 -8.42 0.66 0.42
C ALA A 52 -9.80 0.96 -0.18
N GLU A 53 -10.08 2.21 -0.53
CA GLU A 53 -11.31 2.61 -1.22
C GLU A 53 -11.44 1.97 -2.60
N SER A 54 -10.32 1.81 -3.32
CA SER A 54 -10.27 1.13 -4.62
C SER A 54 -10.37 -0.40 -4.52
N GLY A 55 -10.38 -0.98 -3.31
CA GLY A 55 -10.43 -2.43 -3.10
C GLY A 55 -9.11 -3.17 -3.33
N VAL A 56 -7.99 -2.46 -3.53
CA VAL A 56 -6.65 -3.05 -3.69
C VAL A 56 -6.06 -3.45 -2.34
N LEU A 57 -6.35 -2.67 -1.29
CA LEU A 57 -5.99 -3.01 0.08
C LEU A 57 -7.25 -3.27 0.91
N LYS A 58 -7.17 -4.17 1.87
CA LYS A 58 -8.18 -4.32 2.92
C LYS A 58 -7.74 -3.52 4.13
N ARG A 59 -8.59 -2.58 4.56
CA ARG A 59 -8.41 -1.84 5.81
C ARG A 59 -9.12 -2.57 6.94
N PHE A 60 -8.36 -2.93 7.97
CA PHE A 60 -8.85 -3.51 9.22
C PHE A 60 -8.72 -2.48 10.31
N THR A 61 -9.80 -2.19 11.01
CA THR A 61 -9.80 -1.33 12.20
C THR A 61 -10.06 -2.21 13.40
N ASP A 62 -9.00 -2.64 14.06
CA ASP A 62 -9.12 -3.33 15.34
C ASP A 62 -9.21 -2.23 16.42
N GLY A 63 -10.36 -2.18 17.11
CA GLY A 63 -10.89 -1.03 17.86
C GLY A 63 -10.01 -0.45 18.98
N SER A 64 -8.78 -0.93 19.19
CA SER A 64 -7.83 -0.38 20.16
C SER A 64 -6.43 -0.04 19.61
N ALA A 65 -6.05 -0.47 18.41
CA ALA A 65 -4.65 -0.35 17.93
C ALA A 65 -4.45 0.49 16.65
N GLY A 66 -5.54 0.86 15.97
CA GLY A 66 -5.50 1.68 14.76
C GLY A 66 -5.82 0.89 13.48
N ALA A 67 -5.76 1.60 12.34
CA ALA A 67 -6.06 1.02 11.04
C ALA A 67 -4.85 0.24 10.48
N CYS A 68 -5.01 -1.07 10.34
CA CYS A 68 -4.12 -1.96 9.63
C CYS A 68 -4.55 -2.09 8.17
N TYR A 69 -3.60 -2.25 7.27
CA TYR A 69 -3.84 -2.44 5.85
C TYR A 69 -3.21 -3.76 5.42
N GLN A 70 -3.88 -4.50 4.55
CA GLN A 70 -3.38 -5.74 3.97
C GLN A 70 -3.60 -5.72 2.47
N LEU A 71 -2.73 -6.37 1.71
CA LEU A 71 -3.01 -6.61 0.29
C LEU A 71 -4.32 -7.38 0.15
N ALA A 72 -5.27 -6.85 -0.63
CA ALA A 72 -6.40 -7.65 -1.02
C ALA A 72 -5.89 -8.73 -1.96
N GLU A 73 -6.06 -9.99 -1.58
CA GLU A 73 -5.94 -11.12 -2.51
C GLU A 73 -7.14 -11.11 -3.46
N SER A 74 -7.29 -10.05 -4.25
CA SER A 74 -8.19 -10.07 -5.38
C SER A 74 -7.59 -11.05 -6.39
N ALA A 75 -8.42 -12.01 -6.81
CA ALA A 75 -8.11 -13.10 -7.74
C ALA A 75 -7.66 -12.65 -9.16
N ASP A 76 -7.25 -11.39 -9.32
CA ASP A 76 -6.73 -10.81 -10.56
C ASP A 76 -5.20 -10.58 -10.50
N CYS A 77 -4.50 -11.21 -9.54
CA CYS A 77 -3.04 -11.30 -9.60
C CYS A 77 -2.57 -12.40 -10.57
N ASP A 78 -3.32 -12.63 -11.66
CA ASP A 78 -2.96 -13.51 -12.78
C ASP A 78 -2.04 -12.81 -13.79
N LYS A 79 -1.73 -11.51 -13.59
CA LYS A 79 -0.94 -10.70 -14.54
C LYS A 79 0.20 -9.89 -13.93
N HIS A 80 0.64 -10.20 -12.70
CA HIS A 80 1.91 -9.66 -12.23
C HIS A 80 3.04 -10.47 -12.87
N PHE A 81 3.31 -10.09 -14.11
CA PHE A 81 4.51 -10.39 -14.87
C PHE A 81 5.73 -10.30 -13.93
N HIS A 82 6.26 -11.45 -13.52
CA HIS A 82 7.65 -11.55 -13.10
C HIS A 82 8.47 -11.26 -14.36
N LEU A 83 8.76 -9.98 -14.63
CA LEU A 83 9.85 -9.69 -15.53
C LEU A 83 11.15 -9.91 -14.75
N LYS A 84 11.78 -11.03 -15.10
CA LYS A 84 13.09 -11.51 -14.67
C LYS A 84 14.20 -10.49 -14.92
#